data_AF-A0A8H3EFR3-F1
#
_entry.id   AF-A0A8H3EFR3-F1
#
_cell.length_a   1.000
_cell.length_b   1.000
_cell.length_c   1.000
_cell.angle_alpha   90.00
_cell.angle_beta   90.00
_cell.angle_gamma   90.00
#
_symmetry.space_group_name_H-M   'P 1'
#
loop_
_entity.id
_entity.type
_entity.pdbx_description
1 polymer ?
#
loop_
_entity_poly.entity_id
_entity_poly.type
_entity_poly.pdbx_seq_one_letter_code
_entity_poly.pdbx_strand_id
1 'polypeptide(L)'
;MAAPMLHARQAATMSGMTMHPPYPATTAALGGLPTIGLDVPICSVFLVLFMIGAASHMTILRVNMARGHKFLISGMLFGFCMSRIVTTILRIVWAVYPHNTKIAIAANIFVAAGIVLLFVVNLIFAQRIIRASHPNSGWHPICHLAYTCIYVLIVLSLLALITSVIQSAYTLNLNTKRIDRDIQLYGQTYYAVISFLPILLVVGALVIPRKTRVEKFGSGSFRHKIAILLFATALLCAGASFRAAVNYAGGQRPRTDPAGYQSKACFYIFNFTVEITVLYLYVIVRVDKRFFVPNNSHGPGDYSRKPGSEAETKPESAETMRIAPEEEIFDDMSPEDLARSDSGKGRLPDEEKGMLSTHEESPRGQAPGAAPNGDDSGTRPIVPLTPPPAAHQPQVKVTEMSRD
;
A
#
# COMPACT_ATOMS: atom_id res chain seq x y z
N MET A 1 53.60 -23.84 -33.15
CA MET A 1 52.67 -23.59 -32.02
C MET A 1 51.30 -23.16 -32.54
N ALA A 2 50.53 -24.07 -33.16
CA ALA A 2 49.20 -23.76 -33.73
C ALA A 2 48.22 -24.95 -33.62
N ALA A 3 48.30 -25.72 -32.53
CA ALA A 3 47.50 -26.93 -32.33
C ALA A 3 46.41 -26.90 -31.22
N PRO A 4 46.40 -26.00 -30.21
CA PRO A 4 45.39 -26.10 -29.16
C PRO A 4 44.05 -25.42 -29.51
N MET A 5 44.01 -24.51 -30.50
CA MET A 5 42.75 -23.82 -30.88
C MET A 5 41.82 -24.63 -31.80
N LEU A 6 42.34 -25.63 -32.54
CA LEU A 6 41.54 -26.46 -33.43
C LEU A 6 40.70 -27.48 -32.64
N HIS A 7 41.26 -28.07 -31.57
CA HIS A 7 40.52 -28.99 -30.70
C HIS A 7 39.43 -28.29 -29.88
N ALA A 8 39.63 -27.03 -29.46
CA ALA A 8 38.58 -26.25 -28.78
C ALA A 8 37.43 -25.88 -29.71
N ARG A 9 37.72 -25.61 -31.00
CA ARG A 9 36.70 -25.32 -32.02
C ARG A 9 35.93 -26.57 -32.45
N GLN A 10 36.60 -27.73 -32.52
CA GLN A 10 35.97 -29.03 -32.81
C GLN A 10 35.18 -29.62 -31.64
N ALA A 11 35.58 -29.38 -30.39
CA ALA A 11 34.79 -29.76 -29.22
C ALA A 11 33.47 -28.97 -29.12
N ALA A 12 33.46 -27.70 -29.57
CA ALA A 12 32.25 -26.90 -29.68
C ALA A 12 31.31 -27.35 -30.80
N THR A 13 31.76 -28.19 -31.74
CA THR A 13 30.96 -28.69 -32.87
C THR A 13 30.30 -30.05 -32.59
N MET A 14 30.61 -30.73 -31.47
CA MET A 14 30.09 -32.06 -31.14
C MET A 14 29.00 -32.09 -30.04
N SER A 15 28.40 -30.95 -29.74
CA SER A 15 27.12 -30.87 -29.01
C SER A 15 26.33 -29.68 -29.55
N GLY A 16 25.95 -29.76 -30.81
CA GLY A 16 25.07 -28.80 -31.49
C GLY A 16 23.64 -28.85 -30.97
N MET A 17 23.44 -28.63 -29.67
CA MET A 17 22.13 -28.28 -29.13
C MET A 17 22.07 -26.75 -29.13
N THR A 18 21.51 -26.18 -30.20
CA THR A 18 21.18 -24.76 -30.25
C THR A 18 20.20 -24.48 -29.11
N MET A 19 20.69 -23.93 -28.00
CA MET A 19 19.81 -23.50 -26.92
C MET A 19 19.00 -22.30 -27.42
N HIS A 20 17.69 -22.40 -27.30
CA HIS A 20 16.77 -21.31 -27.61
C HIS A 20 16.40 -20.55 -26.32
N PRO A 21 16.23 -19.22 -26.38
CA PRO A 21 15.77 -18.46 -25.23
C PRO A 21 14.33 -18.85 -24.84
N PRO A 22 13.95 -18.75 -23.55
CA PRO A 22 14.77 -18.29 -22.43
C PRO A 22 15.80 -19.32 -21.96
N TYR A 23 17.00 -18.84 -21.68
CA TYR A 23 18.12 -19.63 -21.19
C TYR A 23 17.96 -19.91 -19.69
N PRO A 24 18.23 -21.16 -19.23
CA PRO A 24 18.15 -21.49 -17.82
C PRO A 24 19.23 -20.74 -17.00
N ALA A 25 18.90 -20.43 -15.75
CA ALA A 25 19.85 -19.81 -14.84
C ALA A 25 21.06 -20.73 -14.58
N THR A 26 22.26 -20.17 -14.68
CA THR A 26 23.53 -20.86 -14.45
C THR A 26 23.99 -20.80 -13.00
N THR A 27 23.45 -19.86 -12.22
CA THR A 27 23.77 -19.66 -10.81
C THR A 27 22.75 -20.36 -9.90
N ALA A 28 23.18 -20.69 -8.68
CA ALA A 28 22.30 -21.22 -7.66
C ALA A 28 21.29 -20.14 -7.20
N ALA A 29 20.00 -20.45 -7.34
CA ALA A 29 18.93 -19.61 -6.81
C ALA A 29 18.58 -20.01 -5.37
N LEU A 30 18.11 -19.05 -4.56
CA LEU A 30 17.56 -19.35 -3.23
C LEU A 30 16.38 -20.31 -3.35
N GLY A 31 16.43 -21.41 -2.60
CA GLY A 31 15.44 -22.49 -2.65
C GLY A 31 15.67 -23.50 -3.78
N GLY A 32 16.69 -23.29 -4.62
CA GLY A 32 17.08 -24.22 -5.68
C GLY A 32 15.95 -24.63 -6.62
N LEU A 33 16.14 -25.79 -7.27
CA LEU A 33 15.12 -26.41 -8.11
C LEU A 33 14.03 -27.04 -7.22
N PRO A 34 12.75 -26.66 -7.41
CA PRO A 34 11.66 -27.25 -6.65
C PRO A 34 11.47 -28.73 -7.01
N THR A 35 11.03 -29.53 -6.05
CA THR A 35 10.83 -30.98 -6.17
C THR A 35 9.45 -31.37 -5.67
N ILE A 36 8.83 -32.34 -6.34
CA ILE A 36 7.47 -32.82 -6.00
C ILE A 36 7.37 -33.24 -4.53
N GLY A 37 8.32 -34.02 -4.01
CA GLY A 37 8.23 -34.58 -2.66
C GLY A 37 8.31 -33.57 -1.51
N LEU A 38 8.80 -32.34 -1.74
CA LEU A 38 8.99 -31.33 -0.69
C LEU A 38 8.24 -30.03 -0.98
N ASP A 39 8.44 -29.46 -2.18
CA ASP A 39 7.90 -28.15 -2.50
C ASP A 39 6.39 -28.20 -2.69
N VAL A 40 5.83 -29.28 -3.27
CA VAL A 40 4.39 -29.38 -3.51
C VAL A 40 3.60 -29.39 -2.18
N PRO A 41 3.89 -30.27 -1.20
CA PRO A 41 3.20 -30.24 0.09
C PRO A 41 3.33 -28.89 0.82
N ILE A 42 4.54 -28.33 0.88
CA ILE A 42 4.78 -27.05 1.57
C ILE A 42 4.01 -25.90 0.90
N CYS A 43 4.07 -25.81 -0.44
CA CYS A 43 3.34 -24.80 -1.18
C CYS A 43 1.83 -24.98 -1.07
N SER A 44 1.30 -26.21 -1.03
CA SER A 44 -0.13 -26.47 -0.82
C SER A 44 -0.62 -25.94 0.53
N VAL A 45 0.16 -26.11 1.60
CA VAL A 45 -0.17 -25.53 2.91
C VAL A 45 -0.17 -24.01 2.86
N PHE A 46 0.89 -23.39 2.33
CA PHE A 46 0.94 -21.93 2.19
C PHE A 46 -0.18 -21.39 1.30
N LEU A 47 -0.51 -22.09 0.21
CA LEU A 47 -1.61 -21.74 -0.69
C LEU A 47 -2.94 -21.63 0.07
N VAL A 48 -3.27 -22.64 0.88
CA VAL A 48 -4.47 -22.61 1.75
C VAL A 48 -4.42 -21.45 2.73
N LEU A 49 -3.28 -21.24 3.40
CA LEU A 49 -3.15 -20.15 4.36
C LEU A 49 -3.28 -18.76 3.71
N PHE A 50 -2.79 -18.54 2.48
CA PHE A 50 -3.00 -17.29 1.76
C PHE A 50 -4.42 -17.15 1.21
N MET A 51 -5.11 -18.24 0.85
CA MET A 51 -6.53 -18.18 0.50
C MET A 51 -7.38 -17.73 1.70
N ILE A 52 -7.13 -18.27 2.89
CA ILE A 52 -7.79 -17.84 4.13
C ILE A 52 -7.45 -16.37 4.44
N GLY A 53 -6.19 -15.97 4.27
CA GLY A 53 -5.76 -14.58 4.43
C GLY A 53 -6.45 -13.63 3.45
N ALA A 54 -6.57 -14.01 2.18
CA ALA A 54 -7.27 -13.26 1.13
C ALA A 54 -8.75 -13.09 1.49
N ALA A 55 -9.43 -14.18 1.84
CA ALA A 55 -10.82 -14.15 2.27
C ALA A 55 -11.02 -13.25 3.49
N SER A 56 -10.11 -13.32 4.48
CA SER A 56 -10.16 -12.50 5.69
C SER A 56 -10.01 -11.00 5.38
N HIS A 57 -8.99 -10.61 4.61
CA HIS A 57 -8.77 -9.21 4.26
C HIS A 57 -9.86 -8.64 3.35
N MET A 58 -10.36 -9.42 2.39
CA MET A 58 -11.47 -9.04 1.53
C MET A 58 -12.76 -8.85 2.34
N THR A 59 -13.06 -9.79 3.25
CA THR A 59 -14.22 -9.69 4.15
C THR A 59 -14.13 -8.45 5.02
N ILE A 60 -12.97 -8.17 5.61
CA ILE A 60 -12.73 -6.96 6.40
C ILE A 60 -12.96 -5.71 5.55
N LEU A 61 -12.41 -5.65 4.34
CA LEU A 61 -12.59 -4.50 3.44
C LEU A 61 -14.07 -4.28 3.11
N ARG A 62 -14.78 -5.33 2.69
CA ARG A 62 -16.20 -5.29 2.34
C ARG A 62 -17.08 -4.84 3.51
N VAL A 63 -16.88 -5.43 4.68
CA VAL A 63 -17.66 -5.08 5.89
C VAL A 63 -17.38 -3.66 6.33
N ASN A 64 -16.12 -3.21 6.30
CA ASN A 64 -15.78 -1.85 6.69
C ASN A 64 -16.34 -0.83 5.69
N MET A 65 -16.26 -1.10 4.38
CA MET A 65 -16.86 -0.25 3.35
C MET A 65 -18.39 -0.16 3.50
N ALA A 66 -19.06 -1.26 3.81
CA ALA A 66 -20.51 -1.26 4.07
C ALA A 66 -20.90 -0.41 5.29
N ARG A 67 -19.97 -0.13 6.20
CA ARG A 67 -20.15 0.72 7.38
C ARG A 67 -19.59 2.14 7.20
N GLY A 68 -19.23 2.54 5.97
CA GLY A 68 -18.61 3.85 5.69
C GLY A 68 -17.14 3.98 6.12
N HIS A 69 -16.53 2.91 6.66
CA HIS A 69 -15.13 2.88 7.08
C HIS A 69 -14.23 2.42 5.92
N LYS A 70 -13.70 3.36 5.13
CA LYS A 70 -12.78 3.04 4.03
C LYS A 70 -11.37 2.75 4.57
N PHE A 71 -10.92 1.50 4.49
CA PHE A 71 -9.55 1.10 4.88
C PHE A 71 -8.85 0.38 3.72
N LEU A 72 -8.30 1.16 2.79
CA LEU A 72 -7.68 0.67 1.54
C LEU A 72 -6.51 -0.31 1.76
N ILE A 73 -5.85 -0.24 2.91
CA ILE A 73 -4.74 -1.15 3.27
C ILE A 73 -5.22 -2.61 3.34
N SER A 74 -6.47 -2.88 3.73
CA SER A 74 -7.02 -4.24 3.64
C SER A 74 -7.09 -4.73 2.18
N GLY A 75 -7.35 -3.84 1.22
CA GLY A 75 -7.32 -4.17 -0.20
C GLY A 75 -5.90 -4.47 -0.70
N MET A 76 -4.90 -3.72 -0.23
CA MET A 76 -3.50 -4.00 -0.53
C MET A 76 -3.05 -5.36 0.02
N LEU A 77 -3.45 -5.70 1.25
CA LEU A 77 -3.14 -6.99 1.87
C LEU A 77 -3.87 -8.16 1.18
N PHE A 78 -5.09 -7.94 0.68
CA PHE A 78 -5.75 -8.89 -0.22
C PHE A 78 -4.96 -9.09 -1.52
N GLY A 79 -4.54 -8.01 -2.18
CA GLY A 79 -3.71 -8.10 -3.40
C GLY A 79 -2.39 -8.83 -3.16
N PHE A 80 -1.76 -8.61 -2.00
CA PHE A 80 -0.60 -9.37 -1.57
C PHE A 80 -0.89 -10.87 -1.44
N CYS A 81 -2.02 -11.26 -0.84
CA CYS A 81 -2.42 -12.67 -0.75
C CYS A 81 -2.62 -13.28 -2.14
N MET A 82 -3.27 -12.57 -3.06
CA MET A 82 -3.46 -13.02 -4.44
C MET A 82 -2.12 -13.24 -5.15
N SER A 83 -1.17 -12.32 -4.98
CA SER A 83 0.19 -12.47 -5.51
C SER A 83 0.88 -13.74 -4.96
N ARG A 84 0.75 -14.02 -3.66
CA ARG A 84 1.32 -15.23 -3.02
C ARG A 84 0.62 -16.53 -3.40
N ILE A 85 -0.69 -16.50 -3.65
CA ILE A 85 -1.44 -17.62 -4.25
C ILE A 85 -0.85 -17.95 -5.63
N VAL A 86 -0.67 -16.95 -6.50
CA VAL A 86 -0.05 -17.16 -7.82
C VAL A 86 1.38 -17.68 -7.67
N THR A 87 2.15 -17.14 -6.72
CA THR A 87 3.53 -17.58 -6.45
C THR A 87 3.59 -19.07 -6.08
N THR A 88 2.73 -19.50 -5.16
CA THR A 88 2.70 -20.90 -4.69
C THR A 88 2.24 -21.85 -5.79
N ILE A 89 1.24 -21.46 -6.60
CA ILE A 89 0.82 -22.22 -7.79
C ILE A 89 1.98 -22.35 -8.78
N LEU A 90 2.65 -21.25 -9.15
CA LEU A 90 3.78 -21.29 -10.08
C LEU A 90 4.94 -22.14 -9.54
N ARG A 91 5.18 -22.13 -8.23
CA ARG A 91 6.20 -22.97 -7.58
C ARG A 91 5.84 -24.46 -7.65
N ILE A 92 4.57 -24.82 -7.44
CA ILE A 92 4.06 -26.19 -7.61
C ILE A 92 4.20 -26.65 -9.06
N VAL A 93 3.75 -25.83 -10.01
CA VAL A 93 3.86 -26.15 -11.44
C VAL A 93 5.31 -26.29 -11.86
N TRP A 94 6.22 -25.44 -11.36
CA TRP A 94 7.65 -25.60 -11.63
C TRP A 94 8.23 -26.89 -11.04
N ALA A 95 7.74 -27.36 -9.88
CA ALA A 95 8.14 -28.65 -9.32
C ALA A 95 7.75 -29.85 -10.21
N VAL A 96 6.61 -29.76 -10.89
CA VAL A 96 6.10 -30.79 -11.82
C VAL A 96 6.77 -30.69 -13.19
N TYR A 97 7.08 -29.47 -13.65
CA TYR A 97 7.71 -29.20 -14.94
C TYR A 97 9.09 -28.50 -14.75
N PRO A 98 10.10 -29.20 -14.19
CA PRO A 98 11.36 -28.59 -13.75
C PRO A 98 12.20 -28.00 -14.89
N HIS A 99 12.00 -28.47 -16.12
CA HIS A 99 12.71 -28.01 -17.32
C HIS A 99 12.06 -26.81 -18.01
N ASN A 100 10.88 -26.37 -17.57
CA ASN A 100 10.21 -25.22 -18.17
C ASN A 100 10.75 -23.90 -17.58
N THR A 101 11.74 -23.31 -18.29
CA THR A 101 12.40 -22.06 -17.88
C THR A 101 11.42 -20.88 -17.77
N LYS A 102 10.36 -20.81 -18.58
CA LYS A 102 9.37 -19.71 -18.52
C LYS A 102 8.64 -19.70 -17.18
N ILE A 103 8.24 -20.88 -16.71
CA ILE A 103 7.55 -21.04 -15.42
C ILE A 103 8.52 -20.72 -14.26
N ALA A 104 9.77 -21.16 -14.38
CA ALA A 104 10.82 -20.83 -13.40
C ALA A 104 11.03 -19.31 -13.26
N ILE A 105 11.12 -18.59 -14.38
CA ILE A 105 11.27 -17.13 -14.38
C ILE A 105 10.04 -16.47 -13.75
N ALA A 106 8.83 -16.85 -14.17
CA ALA A 106 7.59 -16.31 -13.63
C ALA A 106 7.49 -16.53 -12.11
N ALA A 107 7.78 -17.75 -11.63
CA ALA A 107 7.77 -18.07 -10.21
C ALA A 107 8.73 -17.17 -9.42
N ASN A 108 9.96 -16.97 -9.89
CA ASN A 108 10.94 -16.13 -9.20
C ASN A 108 10.58 -14.64 -9.21
N ILE A 109 9.98 -14.14 -10.30
CA ILE A 109 9.47 -12.75 -10.36
C ILE A 109 8.42 -12.52 -9.28
N PHE A 110 7.42 -13.41 -9.17
CA PHE A 110 6.38 -13.29 -8.15
C PHE A 110 6.93 -13.44 -6.72
N VAL A 111 7.90 -14.34 -6.49
CA VAL A 111 8.57 -14.47 -5.18
C VAL A 111 9.19 -13.14 -4.74
N ALA A 112 9.91 -12.48 -5.65
CA ALA A 112 10.64 -11.25 -5.37
C ALA A 112 9.73 -10.01 -5.30
N ALA A 113 8.70 -9.93 -6.16
CA ALA A 113 7.81 -8.78 -6.26
C ALA A 113 6.81 -8.69 -5.10
N GLY A 114 6.30 -9.84 -4.61
CA GLY A 114 5.18 -9.87 -3.66
C GLY A 114 5.44 -9.08 -2.37
N ILE A 115 6.64 -9.20 -1.80
CA ILE A 115 6.98 -8.59 -0.51
C ILE A 115 6.94 -7.07 -0.49
N VAL A 116 7.12 -6.43 -1.65
CA VAL A 116 7.19 -4.97 -1.79
C VAL A 116 5.90 -4.31 -1.26
N LEU A 117 4.75 -4.96 -1.45
CA LEU A 117 3.47 -4.47 -0.94
C LEU A 117 3.47 -4.34 0.60
N LEU A 118 4.07 -5.28 1.32
CA LEU A 118 4.15 -5.22 2.78
C LEU A 118 5.08 -4.10 3.26
N PHE A 119 6.17 -3.82 2.53
CA PHE A 119 7.01 -2.65 2.84
C PHE A 119 6.24 -1.34 2.68
N VAL A 120 5.46 -1.21 1.60
CA VAL A 120 4.60 -0.03 1.38
C VAL A 120 3.55 0.10 2.50
N VAL A 121 2.91 -1.00 2.91
CA VAL A 121 1.94 -0.99 4.03
C VAL A 121 2.60 -0.48 5.32
N ASN A 122 3.80 -0.97 5.67
CA ASN A 122 4.51 -0.54 6.86
C ASN A 122 4.94 0.92 6.78
N LEU A 123 5.35 1.41 5.60
CA LEU A 123 5.66 2.81 5.39
C LEU A 123 4.43 3.70 5.55
N ILE A 124 3.26 3.30 5.04
CA ILE A 124 2.01 4.03 5.24
C ILE A 124 1.67 4.10 6.74
N PHE A 125 1.85 3.00 7.49
CA PHE A 125 1.65 3.01 8.93
C PHE A 125 2.65 3.91 9.67
N ALA A 126 3.93 3.91 9.28
CA ALA A 126 4.93 4.81 9.83
C ALA A 126 4.59 6.28 9.57
N GLN A 127 4.19 6.60 8.34
CA GLN A 127 3.75 7.93 7.95
C GLN A 127 2.55 8.41 8.80
N ARG A 128 1.56 7.53 9.04
CA ARG A 128 0.43 7.82 9.93
C ARG A 128 0.87 8.09 11.37
N ILE A 129 1.80 7.30 11.90
CA ILE A 129 2.32 7.50 13.26
C ILE A 129 3.09 8.81 13.36
N ILE A 130 3.90 9.17 12.36
CA ILE A 130 4.63 10.44 12.33
C ILE A 130 3.67 11.61 12.28
N ARG A 131 2.68 11.60 11.36
CA ARG A 131 1.66 12.66 11.26
C ARG A 131 0.88 12.84 12.55
N ALA A 132 0.61 11.75 13.27
CA ALA A 132 -0.05 11.82 14.57
C ALA A 132 0.85 12.28 15.71
N SER A 133 2.15 11.95 15.68
CA SER A 133 3.09 12.26 16.77
C SER A 133 3.70 13.66 16.65
N HIS A 134 3.94 14.10 15.42
CA HIS A 134 4.55 15.38 15.06
C HIS A 134 3.78 16.02 13.89
N PRO A 135 2.57 16.56 14.12
CA PRO A 135 1.70 17.06 13.06
C PRO A 135 2.38 18.11 12.16
N ASN A 136 3.02 19.12 12.74
CA ASN A 136 3.64 20.20 11.97
C ASN A 136 4.72 19.68 11.00
N SER A 137 5.53 18.71 11.42
CA SER A 137 6.57 18.11 10.58
C SER A 137 6.00 17.07 9.61
N GLY A 138 5.09 16.21 10.07
CA GLY A 138 4.51 15.13 9.27
C GLY A 138 3.61 15.59 8.13
N TRP A 139 3.04 16.80 8.26
CA TRP A 139 2.24 17.46 7.22
C TRP A 139 3.05 18.46 6.37
N HIS A 140 4.34 18.68 6.69
CA HIS A 140 5.17 19.59 5.91
C HIS A 140 5.31 19.10 4.45
N PRO A 141 5.27 20.00 3.44
CA PRO A 141 5.32 19.63 2.02
C PRO A 141 6.58 18.84 1.65
N ILE A 142 7.73 19.12 2.28
CA ILE A 142 8.96 18.36 2.08
C ILE A 142 8.78 16.89 2.51
N CYS A 143 8.12 16.63 3.63
CA CYS A 143 7.84 15.26 4.06
C CYS A 143 6.89 14.57 3.06
N HIS A 144 5.87 15.27 2.58
CA HIS A 144 4.98 14.75 1.54
C HIS A 144 5.74 14.40 0.25
N LEU A 145 6.60 15.30 -0.24
CA LEU A 145 7.45 15.07 -1.40
C LEU A 145 8.37 13.87 -1.18
N ALA A 146 9.03 13.77 -0.02
CA ALA A 146 9.92 12.66 0.30
C ALA A 146 9.20 11.30 0.25
N TYR A 147 8.04 11.16 0.88
CA TYR A 147 7.24 9.92 0.79
C TYR A 147 6.78 9.64 -0.64
N THR A 148 6.38 10.68 -1.39
CA THR A 148 5.97 10.54 -2.80
C THR A 148 7.12 10.01 -3.64
N CYS A 149 8.31 10.60 -3.53
CA CYS A 149 9.52 10.14 -4.20
C CYS A 149 9.86 8.69 -3.84
N ILE A 150 9.77 8.32 -2.54
CA ILE A 150 10.00 6.94 -2.10
C ILE A 150 9.01 5.98 -2.78
N TYR A 151 7.71 6.28 -2.80
CA TYR A 151 6.72 5.40 -3.43
C TYR A 151 6.93 5.28 -4.95
N VAL A 152 7.24 6.38 -5.63
CA VAL A 152 7.57 6.36 -7.07
C VAL A 152 8.81 5.51 -7.33
N LEU A 153 9.87 5.70 -6.54
CA LEU A 153 11.11 4.92 -6.67
C LEU A 153 10.88 3.43 -6.40
N ILE A 154 10.04 3.06 -5.41
CA ILE A 154 9.68 1.66 -5.18
C ILE A 154 9.08 1.00 -6.43
N VAL A 155 8.18 1.70 -7.12
CA VAL A 155 7.53 1.22 -8.35
C VAL A 155 8.53 1.16 -9.50
N LEU A 156 9.33 2.22 -9.72
CA LEU A 156 10.34 2.24 -10.78
C LEU A 156 11.40 1.14 -10.58
N SER A 157 11.88 0.94 -9.35
CA SER A 157 12.79 -0.15 -9.01
C SER A 157 12.14 -1.52 -9.26
N LEU A 158 10.83 -1.68 -9.01
CA LEU A 158 10.13 -2.94 -9.26
C LEU A 158 10.11 -3.25 -10.75
N LEU A 159 9.76 -2.25 -11.57
CA LEU A 159 9.74 -2.39 -13.03
C LEU A 159 11.15 -2.71 -13.56
N ALA A 160 12.18 -2.00 -13.10
CA ALA A 160 13.57 -2.27 -13.48
C ALA A 160 14.05 -3.68 -13.08
N LEU A 161 13.64 -4.17 -11.91
CA LEU A 161 13.94 -5.53 -11.47
C LEU A 161 13.25 -6.58 -12.34
N ILE A 162 11.98 -6.39 -12.68
CA ILE A 162 11.25 -7.32 -13.55
C ILE A 162 11.87 -7.35 -14.94
N THR A 163 12.15 -6.18 -15.52
CA THR A 163 12.75 -6.10 -16.86
C THR A 163 14.15 -6.71 -16.90
N SER A 164 15.00 -6.43 -15.91
CA SER A 164 16.35 -7.02 -15.84
C SER A 164 16.32 -8.53 -15.65
N VAL A 165 15.39 -9.09 -14.87
CA VAL A 165 15.23 -10.55 -14.73
C VAL A 165 14.82 -11.19 -16.05
N ILE A 166 13.84 -10.60 -16.76
CA ILE A 166 13.39 -11.12 -18.06
C ILE A 166 14.51 -10.98 -19.09
N GLN A 167 15.11 -9.79 -19.24
CA GLN A 167 16.17 -9.54 -20.22
C GLN A 167 17.36 -10.49 -20.02
N SER A 168 17.81 -10.68 -18.77
CA SER A 168 18.92 -11.57 -18.43
C SER A 168 18.66 -13.03 -18.85
N ALA A 169 17.39 -13.45 -18.84
CA ALA A 169 16.98 -14.78 -19.27
C ALA A 169 16.91 -14.95 -20.80
N TYR A 170 16.75 -13.87 -21.58
CA TYR A 170 16.62 -13.94 -23.04
C TYR A 170 17.89 -13.52 -23.80
N THR A 171 18.93 -13.04 -23.10
CA THR A 171 20.19 -12.60 -23.71
C THR A 171 21.35 -13.54 -23.37
N LEU A 172 22.30 -13.68 -24.30
CA LEU A 172 23.62 -14.27 -24.06
C LEU A 172 24.73 -13.20 -23.98
N ASN A 173 24.40 -11.93 -24.21
CA ASN A 173 25.36 -10.84 -24.16
C ASN A 173 25.82 -10.60 -22.71
N LEU A 174 27.12 -10.79 -22.46
CA LEU A 174 27.72 -10.66 -21.13
C LEU A 174 27.62 -9.22 -20.58
N ASN A 175 27.67 -8.20 -21.44
CA ASN A 175 27.53 -6.81 -21.01
C ASN A 175 26.11 -6.54 -20.49
N THR A 176 25.09 -7.02 -21.21
CA THR A 176 23.68 -6.92 -20.78
C THR A 176 23.47 -7.66 -19.47
N LYS A 177 24.00 -8.89 -19.33
CA LYS A 177 23.90 -9.65 -18.07
C LYS A 177 24.57 -8.94 -16.89
N ARG A 178 25.69 -8.26 -17.12
CA ARG A 178 26.36 -7.46 -16.08
C ARG A 178 25.48 -6.31 -15.62
N ILE A 179 24.92 -5.53 -16.54
CA ILE A 179 24.02 -4.42 -16.23
C ILE A 179 22.78 -4.92 -15.48
N ASP A 180 22.14 -5.99 -15.97
CA ASP A 180 20.98 -6.61 -15.31
C ASP A 180 21.32 -7.08 -13.90
N ARG A 181 22.54 -7.59 -13.70
CA ARG A 181 23.03 -8.02 -12.40
C ARG A 181 23.20 -6.84 -11.44
N ASP A 182 23.76 -5.74 -11.92
CA ASP A 182 23.93 -4.51 -11.11
C ASP A 182 22.56 -3.93 -10.72
N ILE A 183 21.59 -3.92 -11.63
CA ILE A 183 20.20 -3.53 -11.36
C ILE A 183 19.58 -4.43 -10.28
N GLN A 184 19.79 -5.75 -10.36
CA GLN A 184 19.30 -6.70 -9.36
C GLN A 184 19.92 -6.50 -7.97
N LEU A 185 21.23 -6.22 -7.90
CA LEU A 185 21.91 -5.89 -6.65
C LEU A 185 21.38 -4.59 -6.06
N TYR A 186 21.30 -3.53 -6.87
CA TYR A 186 20.72 -2.25 -6.48
C TYR A 186 19.30 -2.42 -5.95
N GLY A 187 18.41 -3.08 -6.69
CA GLY A 187 17.00 -3.17 -6.31
C GLY A 187 16.77 -3.97 -5.01
N GLN A 188 17.51 -5.06 -4.80
CA GLN A 188 17.42 -5.81 -3.53
C GLN A 188 17.99 -5.00 -2.35
N THR A 189 19.08 -4.26 -2.54
CA THR A 189 19.63 -3.36 -1.52
C THR A 189 18.67 -2.22 -1.20
N TYR A 190 18.08 -1.61 -2.22
CA TYR A 190 17.09 -0.55 -2.07
C TYR A 190 15.89 -1.06 -1.27
N TYR A 191 15.34 -2.22 -1.60
CA TYR A 191 14.24 -2.81 -0.83
C TYR A 191 14.61 -3.22 0.59
N ALA A 192 15.85 -3.67 0.82
CA ALA A 192 16.35 -3.86 2.17
C ALA A 192 16.32 -2.53 2.94
N VAL A 193 16.89 -1.45 2.41
CA VAL A 193 16.85 -0.11 3.05
C VAL A 193 15.42 0.35 3.32
N ILE A 194 14.53 0.23 2.34
CA ILE A 194 13.11 0.57 2.49
C ILE A 194 12.44 -0.24 3.60
N SER A 195 12.80 -1.52 3.78
CA SER A 195 12.26 -2.33 4.87
C SER A 195 12.64 -1.79 6.25
N PHE A 196 13.83 -1.19 6.43
CA PHE A 196 14.26 -0.59 7.70
C PHE A 196 13.67 0.78 7.96
N LEU A 197 13.24 1.48 6.91
CA LEU A 197 12.82 2.88 6.99
C LEU A 197 11.67 3.12 8.00
N PRO A 198 10.62 2.29 8.11
CA PRO A 198 9.60 2.45 9.16
C PRO A 198 10.17 2.42 10.59
N ILE A 199 11.20 1.60 10.86
CA ILE A 199 11.85 1.56 12.18
C ILE A 199 12.58 2.88 12.43
N LEU A 200 13.42 3.32 11.49
CA LEU A 200 14.20 4.56 11.62
C LEU A 200 13.28 5.77 11.84
N LEU A 201 12.20 5.85 11.06
CA LEU A 201 11.20 6.89 11.13
C LEU A 201 10.47 6.93 12.49
N VAL A 202 10.04 5.77 12.99
CA VAL A 202 9.28 5.69 14.25
C VAL A 202 10.19 5.88 15.46
N VAL A 203 11.40 5.32 15.45
CA VAL A 203 12.40 5.54 16.52
C VAL A 203 12.82 7.00 16.54
N GLY A 204 13.10 7.62 15.39
CA GLY A 204 13.37 9.06 15.30
C GLY A 204 12.22 9.90 15.87
N ALA A 205 10.98 9.56 15.53
CA ALA A 205 9.81 10.23 16.10
C ALA A 205 9.65 10.05 17.62
N LEU A 206 10.17 8.98 18.20
CA LEU A 206 10.16 8.75 19.66
C LEU A 206 11.26 9.53 20.40
N VAL A 207 12.43 9.70 19.76
CA VAL A 207 13.57 10.42 20.32
C VAL A 207 13.37 11.94 20.24
N ILE A 208 12.78 12.43 19.15
CA ILE A 208 12.53 13.87 18.97
C ILE A 208 11.48 14.35 19.99
N PRO A 209 11.77 15.39 20.79
CA PRO A 209 10.82 15.95 21.75
C PRO A 209 9.53 16.39 21.06
N ARG A 210 8.40 15.99 21.64
CA ARG A 210 7.08 16.34 21.12
C ARG A 210 6.73 17.75 21.55
N LYS A 211 6.48 18.64 20.58
CA LYS A 211 6.00 20.00 20.82
C LYS A 211 4.48 20.08 20.96
N THR A 212 3.76 19.07 20.48
CA THR A 212 2.30 19.02 20.48
C THR A 212 1.79 17.68 21.03
N ARG A 213 0.51 17.66 21.42
CA ARG A 213 -0.15 16.44 21.90
C ARG A 213 -0.35 15.47 20.73
N VAL A 214 -0.14 14.18 20.98
CA VAL A 214 -0.37 13.12 19.99
C VAL A 214 -1.83 13.09 19.57
N GLU A 215 -2.07 13.15 18.27
CA GLU A 215 -3.39 12.97 17.67
C GLU A 215 -3.79 11.49 17.72
N LYS A 216 -4.83 11.18 18.49
CA LYS A 216 -5.30 9.81 18.63
C LYS A 216 -6.20 9.47 17.45
N PHE A 217 -5.71 8.63 16.54
CA PHE A 217 -6.51 8.04 15.46
C PHE A 217 -6.81 6.56 15.70
N GLY A 218 -7.89 6.09 15.09
CA GLY A 218 -8.37 4.71 15.20
C GLY A 218 -8.59 4.26 16.66
N SER A 219 -8.69 2.94 16.83
CA SER A 219 -8.90 2.32 18.14
C SER A 219 -7.60 1.91 18.84
N GLY A 220 -7.67 1.73 20.16
CA GLY A 220 -6.57 1.21 20.97
C GLY A 220 -5.45 2.21 21.24
N SER A 221 -4.57 1.86 22.19
CA SER A 221 -3.49 2.76 22.63
C SER A 221 -2.43 2.98 21.54
N PHE A 222 -1.84 4.17 21.56
CA PHE A 222 -0.82 4.58 20.57
C PHE A 222 0.45 3.74 20.67
N ARG A 223 0.85 3.35 21.90
CA ARG A 223 2.01 2.48 22.14
C ARG A 223 1.87 1.12 21.46
N HIS A 224 0.67 0.54 21.47
CA HIS A 224 0.43 -0.74 20.80
C HIS A 224 0.52 -0.61 19.28
N LYS A 225 0.10 0.51 18.69
CA LYS A 225 0.27 0.77 17.24
C LYS A 225 1.76 0.77 16.86
N ILE A 226 2.58 1.46 17.65
CA ILE A 226 4.04 1.47 17.48
C ILE A 226 4.61 0.06 17.61
N ALA A 227 4.24 -0.68 18.66
CA ALA A 227 4.74 -2.05 18.87
C ALA A 227 4.39 -3.00 17.73
N ILE A 228 3.13 -2.96 17.24
CA ILE A 228 2.68 -3.75 16.09
C ILE A 228 3.53 -3.44 14.85
N LEU A 229 3.74 -2.15 14.56
CA LEU A 229 4.51 -1.74 13.40
C LEU A 229 5.99 -2.13 13.52
N LEU A 230 6.62 -1.91 14.66
CA LEU A 230 8.03 -2.26 14.88
C LEU A 230 8.25 -3.77 14.80
N PHE A 231 7.37 -4.57 15.41
CA PHE A 231 7.45 -6.02 15.34
C PHE A 231 7.28 -6.54 13.91
N ALA A 232 6.25 -6.07 13.20
CA ALA A 232 6.04 -6.44 11.81
C ALA A 232 7.23 -6.02 10.92
N THR A 233 7.73 -4.80 11.11
CA THR A 233 8.86 -4.30 10.33
C THR A 233 10.14 -5.08 10.62
N ALA A 234 10.41 -5.43 11.88
CA ALA A 234 11.59 -6.23 12.24
C ALA A 234 11.61 -7.60 11.54
N LEU A 235 10.46 -8.28 11.48
CA LEU A 235 10.33 -9.54 10.73
C LEU A 235 10.61 -9.34 9.24
N LEU A 236 10.01 -8.30 8.64
CA LEU A 236 10.21 -7.97 7.23
C LEU A 236 11.66 -7.56 6.91
N CYS A 237 12.32 -6.84 7.80
CA CYS A 237 13.74 -6.49 7.70
C CYS A 237 14.61 -7.74 7.70
N ALA A 238 14.36 -8.69 8.62
CA ALA A 238 15.13 -9.94 8.65
C ALA A 238 15.04 -10.69 7.30
N GLY A 239 13.85 -10.78 6.72
CA GLY A 239 13.66 -11.37 5.38
C GLY A 239 14.35 -10.59 4.25
N ALA A 240 14.27 -9.25 4.29
CA ALA A 240 14.87 -8.39 3.27
C ALA A 240 16.41 -8.41 3.34
N SER A 241 16.99 -8.31 4.53
CA SER A 241 18.42 -8.43 4.77
C SER A 241 18.94 -9.80 4.35
N PHE A 242 18.22 -10.88 4.68
CA PHE A 242 18.60 -12.22 4.25
C PHE A 242 18.63 -12.32 2.72
N ARG A 243 17.58 -11.86 2.02
CA ARG A 243 17.55 -11.87 0.55
C ARG A 243 18.66 -11.02 -0.05
N ALA A 244 18.91 -9.83 0.48
CA ALA A 244 20.00 -8.97 0.01
C ALA A 244 21.36 -9.67 0.19
N ALA A 245 21.63 -10.21 1.39
CA ALA A 245 22.87 -10.93 1.69
C ALA A 245 23.06 -12.15 0.78
N VAL A 246 22.03 -12.99 0.61
CA VAL A 246 22.07 -14.12 -0.32
C VAL A 246 22.22 -13.67 -1.75
N ASN A 247 21.68 -12.51 -2.14
CA ASN A 247 21.87 -11.99 -3.48
C ASN A 247 23.34 -11.63 -3.71
N TYR A 248 23.99 -10.91 -2.79
CA TYR A 248 25.43 -10.60 -2.89
C TYR A 248 26.31 -11.85 -2.86
N ALA A 249 26.06 -12.78 -1.93
CA ALA A 249 26.89 -13.98 -1.75
C ALA A 249 26.62 -15.07 -2.80
N GLY A 250 25.37 -15.22 -3.22
CA GLY A 250 24.89 -16.32 -4.07
C GLY A 250 25.08 -16.09 -5.57
N GLY A 251 25.34 -14.85 -6.00
CA GLY A 251 25.57 -14.52 -7.41
C GLY A 251 26.80 -15.18 -8.05
N GLN A 252 27.66 -15.81 -7.26
CA GLN A 252 28.92 -16.39 -7.70
C GLN A 252 28.93 -17.93 -7.70
N ARG A 253 27.92 -18.58 -7.09
CA ARG A 253 27.91 -20.05 -6.98
C ARG A 253 27.20 -20.73 -8.16
N PRO A 254 27.82 -21.74 -8.78
CA PRO A 254 27.16 -22.54 -9.81
C PRO A 254 25.90 -23.22 -9.27
N ARG A 255 24.91 -23.42 -10.15
CA ARG A 255 23.67 -24.13 -9.81
C ARG A 255 23.90 -25.54 -9.23
N THR A 256 25.02 -26.18 -9.56
CA THR A 256 25.40 -27.52 -9.09
C THR A 256 26.04 -27.56 -7.71
N ASP A 257 26.45 -26.41 -7.16
CA ASP A 257 27.06 -26.29 -5.82
C ASP A 257 26.40 -25.15 -5.00
N PRO A 258 25.14 -25.33 -4.56
CA PRO A 258 24.45 -24.33 -3.74
C PRO A 258 25.01 -24.31 -2.31
N ALA A 259 25.13 -23.11 -1.73
CA ALA A 259 25.47 -22.96 -0.32
C ALA A 259 24.30 -23.36 0.60
N GLY A 260 24.59 -23.65 1.88
CA GLY A 260 23.55 -23.99 2.86
C GLY A 260 22.46 -22.91 3.04
N TYR A 261 22.81 -21.64 2.91
CA TYR A 261 21.85 -20.53 2.95
C TYR A 261 20.95 -20.44 1.70
N GLN A 262 21.28 -21.15 0.62
CA GLN A 262 20.42 -21.26 -0.58
C GLN A 262 19.42 -22.43 -0.47
N SER A 263 19.36 -23.10 0.68
CA SER A 263 18.45 -24.23 0.90
C SER A 263 16.97 -23.87 0.79
N LYS A 264 16.15 -24.90 0.56
CA LYS A 264 14.68 -24.80 0.54
C LYS A 264 14.12 -24.30 1.87
N ALA A 265 14.70 -24.72 2.99
CA ALA A 265 14.29 -24.27 4.32
C ALA A 265 14.41 -22.74 4.44
N CYS A 266 15.58 -22.18 4.11
CA CYS A 266 15.79 -20.75 4.12
C CYS A 266 14.82 -20.01 3.18
N PHE A 267 14.57 -20.56 1.99
CA PHE A 267 13.61 -19.99 1.05
C PHE A 267 12.21 -19.84 1.65
N TYR A 268 11.64 -20.91 2.25
CA TYR A 268 10.29 -20.87 2.82
C TYR A 268 10.20 -20.05 4.12
N ILE A 269 11.25 -20.02 4.94
CA ILE A 269 11.28 -19.21 6.16
C ILE A 269 11.23 -17.73 5.80
N PHE A 270 12.17 -17.25 4.97
CA PHE A 270 12.34 -15.82 4.73
C PHE A 270 11.41 -15.23 3.66
N ASN A 271 10.81 -16.04 2.77
CA ASN A 271 9.88 -15.55 1.74
C ASN A 271 8.40 -15.87 1.98
N PHE A 272 8.07 -16.81 2.87
CA PHE A 272 6.68 -17.21 3.09
C PHE A 272 6.30 -17.14 4.56
N THR A 273 7.11 -17.71 5.45
CA THR A 273 6.79 -17.77 6.89
C THR A 273 6.80 -16.39 7.53
N VAL A 274 7.83 -15.58 7.27
CA VAL A 274 7.89 -14.18 7.73
C VAL A 274 6.67 -13.39 7.26
N GLU A 275 6.31 -13.54 5.99
CA GLU A 275 5.28 -12.70 5.37
C GLU A 275 3.89 -13.09 5.83
N ILE A 276 3.63 -14.39 5.95
CA ILE A 276 2.35 -14.88 6.45
C ILE A 276 2.17 -14.56 7.94
N THR A 277 3.25 -14.57 8.72
CA THR A 277 3.23 -14.15 10.13
C THR A 277 2.79 -12.69 10.25
N VAL A 278 3.34 -11.80 9.42
CA VAL A 278 2.95 -10.38 9.39
C VAL A 278 1.51 -10.21 8.90
N LEU A 279 1.10 -10.96 7.89
CA LEU A 279 -0.27 -10.93 7.37
C LEU A 279 -1.29 -11.30 8.45
N TYR A 280 -1.10 -12.43 9.13
CA TYR A 280 -2.01 -12.89 10.16
C TYR A 280 -1.96 -12.03 11.41
N LEU A 281 -0.78 -11.51 11.78
CA LEU A 281 -0.67 -10.47 12.82
C LEU A 281 -1.63 -9.32 12.51
N TYR A 282 -1.66 -8.82 11.27
CA TYR A 282 -2.50 -7.70 10.88
C TYR A 282 -4.00 -8.01 10.94
N VAL A 283 -4.40 -9.22 10.56
CA VAL A 283 -5.79 -9.69 10.73
C VAL A 283 -6.16 -9.78 12.21
N ILE A 284 -5.36 -10.48 13.02
CA ILE A 284 -5.65 -10.80 14.43
C ILE A 284 -5.73 -9.52 15.26
N VAL A 285 -4.76 -8.62 15.11
CA VAL A 285 -4.75 -7.36 15.89
C VAL A 285 -5.73 -6.32 15.36
N ARG A 286 -6.49 -6.63 14.29
CA ARG A 286 -7.45 -5.73 13.64
C ARG A 286 -6.83 -4.39 13.28
N VAL A 287 -5.76 -4.42 12.46
CA VAL A 287 -5.09 -3.18 12.00
C VAL A 287 -6.05 -2.24 11.29
N ASP A 288 -7.10 -2.79 10.67
CA ASP A 288 -8.17 -2.02 10.03
C ASP A 288 -8.87 -1.05 10.99
N LYS A 289 -9.08 -1.46 12.24
CA LYS A 289 -9.67 -0.61 13.28
C LYS A 289 -8.63 0.23 14.00
N ARG A 290 -7.42 -0.29 14.19
CA ARG A 290 -6.37 0.42 14.94
C ARG A 290 -5.77 1.55 14.14
N PHE A 291 -5.50 1.35 12.86
CA PHE A 291 -4.84 2.33 12.01
C PHE A 291 -5.81 3.15 11.17
N PHE A 292 -7.12 3.07 11.41
CA PHE A 292 -8.11 3.87 10.70
C PHE A 292 -7.86 5.38 10.88
N VAL A 293 -7.85 6.10 9.77
CA VAL A 293 -7.76 7.56 9.70
C VAL A 293 -8.99 8.03 8.93
N PRO A 294 -9.71 9.08 9.38
CA PRO A 294 -10.85 9.64 8.65
C PRO A 294 -10.49 10.02 7.20
N ASN A 295 -11.47 9.98 6.31
CA ASN A 295 -11.26 10.45 4.93
C ASN A 295 -11.02 11.96 4.93
N ASN A 296 -10.35 12.47 3.89
CA ASN A 296 -10.06 13.91 3.70
C ASN A 296 -9.22 14.55 4.82
N SER A 297 -8.30 13.80 5.44
CA SER A 297 -7.27 14.41 6.27
C SER A 297 -6.23 15.10 5.39
N HIS A 298 -6.18 16.43 5.42
CA HIS A 298 -5.30 17.29 4.64
C HIS A 298 -4.30 18.08 5.49
N GLY A 299 -4.48 18.13 6.81
CA GLY A 299 -3.59 18.87 7.69
C GLY A 299 -3.54 18.40 9.15
N PRO A 300 -2.74 19.09 9.98
CA PRO A 300 -2.68 18.88 11.42
C PRO A 300 -4.07 18.97 12.07
N GLY A 301 -4.39 18.05 12.99
CA GLY A 301 -5.66 17.98 13.70
C GLY A 301 -6.68 17.02 13.08
N ASP A 302 -6.58 16.72 11.78
CA ASP A 302 -7.59 15.94 11.06
C ASP A 302 -7.67 14.49 11.52
N TYR A 303 -6.61 13.93 12.11
CA TYR A 303 -6.61 12.53 12.56
C TYR A 303 -7.49 12.31 13.79
N SER A 304 -7.76 13.38 14.57
CA SER A 304 -8.58 13.33 15.78
C SER A 304 -10.03 13.79 15.54
N ARG A 305 -10.36 14.23 14.32
CA ARG A 305 -11.70 14.73 13.99
C ARG A 305 -12.70 13.58 14.01
N LYS A 306 -13.79 13.73 14.77
CA LYS A 306 -14.85 12.71 14.83
C LYS A 306 -15.62 12.71 13.50
N PRO A 307 -15.90 11.53 12.90
CA PRO A 307 -16.81 11.44 11.77
C PRO A 307 -18.20 11.90 12.26
N GLY A 308 -18.69 13.02 11.73
CA GLY A 308 -19.94 13.66 12.17
C GLY A 308 -19.80 15.12 12.64
N SER A 309 -18.59 15.70 12.69
CA SER A 309 -18.42 17.16 12.87
C SER A 309 -18.46 17.91 11.52
N GLU A 310 -19.33 17.48 10.61
CA GLU A 310 -19.86 18.36 9.57
C GLU A 310 -20.88 19.27 10.26
N ALA A 311 -20.39 20.24 11.03
CA ALA A 311 -21.03 21.53 10.94
C ALA A 311 -20.64 22.02 9.55
N GLU A 312 -21.65 22.25 8.71
CA GLU A 312 -21.53 23.02 7.48
C GLU A 312 -20.53 24.15 7.71
N THR A 313 -19.33 24.03 7.14
CA THR A 313 -18.58 25.21 6.80
C THR A 313 -19.36 25.80 5.63
N LYS A 314 -20.36 26.64 5.94
CA LYS A 314 -20.90 27.58 4.97
C LYS A 314 -19.68 28.23 4.30
N PRO A 315 -19.56 28.21 2.98
CA PRO A 315 -18.54 28.99 2.32
C PRO A 315 -18.88 30.46 2.59
N GLU A 316 -18.16 31.06 3.54
CA GLU A 316 -18.03 32.50 3.58
C GLU A 316 -17.26 32.89 2.30
N SER A 317 -17.87 33.76 1.50
CA SER A 317 -17.50 34.16 0.12
C SER A 317 -17.90 33.22 -1.02
N ALA A 318 -19.20 32.96 -1.15
CA ALA A 318 -19.84 32.87 -2.47
C ALA A 318 -20.64 34.15 -2.69
N GLU A 319 -19.99 35.12 -3.33
CA GLU A 319 -20.63 36.30 -3.90
C GLU A 319 -21.82 35.85 -4.74
N THR A 320 -22.98 36.44 -4.47
CA THR A 320 -24.27 36.01 -5.00
C THR A 320 -24.39 36.38 -6.47
N MET A 321 -23.90 35.55 -7.39
CA MET A 321 -24.32 35.59 -8.78
C MET A 321 -25.59 34.74 -8.92
N ARG A 322 -26.75 35.35 -8.63
CA ARG A 322 -28.04 34.80 -9.06
C ARG A 322 -28.10 34.92 -10.58
N ILE A 323 -28.00 33.79 -11.27
CA ILE A 323 -28.44 33.69 -12.67
C ILE A 323 -29.97 33.66 -12.61
N ALA A 324 -30.61 34.74 -13.06
CA ALA A 324 -32.06 34.77 -13.25
C ALA A 324 -32.46 33.86 -14.43
N PRO A 325 -33.62 33.19 -14.39
CA PRO A 325 -34.13 32.44 -15.54
C PRO A 325 -34.50 33.40 -16.69
N GLU A 326 -34.31 32.96 -17.93
CA GLU A 326 -34.38 33.74 -19.19
C GLU A 326 -35.75 34.35 -19.57
N GLU A 327 -36.72 34.47 -18.66
CA GLU A 327 -38.09 34.97 -18.96
C GLU A 327 -38.40 36.41 -18.51
N GLU A 328 -37.45 37.17 -17.94
CA GLU A 328 -37.65 38.59 -17.55
C GLU A 328 -36.81 39.59 -18.35
N ILE A 329 -36.29 39.19 -19.52
CA ILE A 329 -35.67 40.11 -20.48
C ILE A 329 -36.78 40.43 -21.49
N PHE A 330 -37.16 41.70 -21.60
CA PHE A 330 -38.31 42.25 -22.37
C PHE A 330 -39.61 42.38 -21.55
N ASP A 331 -39.72 43.44 -20.75
CA ASP A 331 -40.81 44.43 -20.90
C ASP A 331 -40.59 45.69 -20.04
N ASP A 332 -40.97 46.83 -20.63
CA ASP A 332 -41.15 48.18 -20.09
C ASP A 332 -39.95 48.98 -19.54
N MET A 333 -39.28 49.67 -20.47
CA MET A 333 -38.53 50.90 -20.23
C MET A 333 -39.50 52.09 -20.29
N SER A 334 -39.73 52.79 -19.17
CA SER A 334 -40.55 54.01 -19.18
C SER A 334 -39.70 55.24 -19.59
N PRO A 335 -40.26 56.24 -20.31
CA PRO A 335 -39.49 57.31 -20.94
C PRO A 335 -38.93 58.41 -20.01
N GLU A 336 -39.04 58.29 -18.68
CA GLU A 336 -38.77 59.41 -17.76
C GLU A 336 -37.31 59.48 -17.25
N ASP A 337 -36.53 58.40 -17.36
CA ASP A 337 -35.17 58.33 -16.79
C ASP A 337 -34.04 58.80 -17.72
N LEU A 338 -34.34 59.14 -18.98
CA LEU A 338 -33.33 59.65 -19.94
C LEU A 338 -33.01 61.15 -19.78
N ALA A 339 -33.65 61.88 -18.86
CA ALA A 339 -33.55 63.34 -18.78
C ALA A 339 -32.75 63.91 -17.59
N ARG A 340 -32.01 63.10 -16.82
CA ARG A 340 -31.25 63.61 -15.65
C ARG A 340 -29.73 63.41 -15.68
N SER A 341 -29.18 62.95 -16.80
CA SER A 341 -27.73 62.85 -17.04
C SER A 341 -27.23 64.02 -17.90
N ASP A 342 -27.39 65.26 -17.43
CA ASP A 342 -26.57 66.37 -17.93
C ASP A 342 -26.31 67.38 -16.81
N SER A 343 -25.23 67.17 -16.06
CA SER A 343 -24.32 68.25 -15.62
C SER A 343 -23.30 67.73 -14.61
N GLY A 344 -22.04 67.67 -15.05
CA GLY A 344 -21.02 68.52 -14.45
C GLY A 344 -20.32 68.07 -13.16
N LYS A 345 -19.06 67.65 -13.39
CA LYS A 345 -17.82 68.04 -12.68
C LYS A 345 -17.58 67.51 -11.27
N GLY A 346 -16.42 66.87 -11.14
CA GLY A 346 -15.92 66.27 -9.92
C GLY A 346 -15.19 67.20 -8.96
N ARG A 347 -14.70 66.57 -7.88
CA ARG A 347 -13.62 67.04 -7.01
C ARG A 347 -13.20 65.89 -6.09
N LEU A 348 -11.90 65.60 -6.02
CA LEU A 348 -11.25 65.02 -4.83
C LEU A 348 -10.72 66.18 -3.97
N PRO A 349 -10.59 66.01 -2.65
CA PRO A 349 -9.23 65.91 -2.11
C PRO A 349 -9.06 64.98 -0.87
N ASP A 350 -7.87 64.39 -0.82
CA ASP A 350 -6.84 64.31 0.26
C ASP A 350 -7.15 64.07 1.75
N GLU A 351 -6.25 63.24 2.32
CA GLU A 351 -5.66 63.17 3.68
C GLU A 351 -6.51 63.52 4.93
N GLU A 352 -6.50 62.66 5.97
CA GLU A 352 -5.66 62.82 7.18
C GLU A 352 -5.90 61.73 8.26
N LYS A 353 -4.89 61.64 9.14
CA LYS A 353 -4.61 60.89 10.37
C LYS A 353 -5.74 60.66 11.41
N GLY A 354 -5.49 59.72 12.33
CA GLY A 354 -5.61 60.02 13.77
C GLY A 354 -6.16 58.92 14.71
N MET A 355 -5.29 58.47 15.64
CA MET A 355 -5.50 58.20 17.09
C MET A 355 -6.80 57.55 17.61
N LEU A 356 -6.75 56.40 18.31
CA LEU A 356 -6.42 56.16 19.75
C LEU A 356 -7.61 56.31 20.74
N SER A 357 -7.98 55.22 21.44
CA SER A 357 -8.38 55.11 22.87
C SER A 357 -9.16 53.77 23.06
N THR A 358 -8.72 52.79 23.85
CA THR A 358 -8.68 52.61 25.33
C THR A 358 -10.04 52.66 26.04
N HIS A 359 -10.44 51.53 26.66
CA HIS A 359 -10.97 51.35 28.03
C HIS A 359 -11.30 49.84 28.22
N GLU A 360 -10.59 49.12 29.10
CA GLU A 360 -10.90 48.80 30.53
C GLU A 360 -12.08 47.82 30.70
N GLU A 361 -11.82 46.57 31.15
CA GLU A 361 -11.99 46.04 32.53
C GLU A 361 -13.48 45.92 32.98
N SER A 362 -14.01 44.91 33.67
CA SER A 362 -13.61 43.60 34.22
C SER A 362 -14.95 42.98 34.81
N PRO A 363 -15.04 42.03 35.78
CA PRO A 363 -15.60 40.68 35.55
C PRO A 363 -16.70 40.22 36.57
N ARG A 364 -16.95 38.89 36.61
CA ARG A 364 -17.71 38.06 37.59
C ARG A 364 -19.21 37.90 37.31
N GLY A 365 -19.86 36.74 37.53
CA GLY A 365 -19.46 35.48 38.13
C GLY A 365 -20.67 34.55 38.35
N GLN A 366 -20.39 33.38 38.95
CA GLN A 366 -21.30 32.49 39.71
C GLN A 366 -22.30 31.56 38.98
N ALA A 367 -22.01 30.25 39.05
CA ALA A 367 -22.97 29.15 39.27
C ALA A 367 -23.03 28.86 40.80
N PRO A 368 -23.99 28.10 41.41
CA PRO A 368 -24.21 26.66 41.12
C PRO A 368 -25.58 26.03 41.53
N GLY A 369 -25.70 24.70 41.30
CA GLY A 369 -26.62 23.77 42.00
C GLY A 369 -27.84 23.34 41.18
N ALA A 370 -28.49 22.18 41.36
CA ALA A 370 -28.23 20.90 42.02
C ALA A 370 -29.31 19.93 41.45
N ALA A 371 -29.06 18.61 41.43
CA ALA A 371 -30.02 17.56 41.01
C ALA A 371 -31.13 17.30 42.09
N PRO A 372 -32.23 16.55 41.83
CA PRO A 372 -32.16 15.07 41.70
C PRO A 372 -33.25 14.34 40.83
N ASN A 373 -32.91 13.08 40.50
CA ASN A 373 -33.70 11.83 40.33
C ASN A 373 -35.04 11.75 39.56
N GLY A 374 -35.14 10.71 38.72
CA GLY A 374 -36.40 10.14 38.24
C GLY A 374 -36.18 8.89 37.37
N ASP A 375 -36.51 7.72 37.90
CA ASP A 375 -36.65 6.44 37.19
C ASP A 375 -37.73 6.51 36.11
N ASP A 376 -37.51 5.88 34.95
CA ASP A 376 -38.64 5.33 34.18
C ASP A 376 -38.24 4.09 33.36
N SER A 377 -38.94 3.01 33.66
CA SER A 377 -38.90 1.70 33.03
C SER A 377 -40.03 1.62 32.00
N GLY A 378 -39.69 1.62 30.70
CA GLY A 378 -40.67 1.61 29.61
C GLY A 378 -40.34 0.62 28.50
N THR A 379 -40.92 -0.58 28.61
CA THR A 379 -40.95 -1.71 27.68
C THR A 379 -41.40 -1.30 26.27
N ARG A 380 -40.69 -1.74 25.21
CA ARG A 380 -41.15 -1.62 23.80
C ARG A 380 -41.51 -3.00 23.21
N PRO A 381 -42.59 -3.14 22.40
CA PRO A 381 -43.00 -4.41 21.84
C PRO A 381 -42.13 -4.88 20.67
N ILE A 382 -42.00 -6.21 20.55
CA ILE A 382 -41.34 -6.95 19.46
C ILE A 382 -42.28 -7.00 18.25
N VAL A 383 -41.79 -6.58 17.07
CA VAL A 383 -42.46 -6.74 15.78
C VAL A 383 -42.00 -8.06 15.13
N PRO A 384 -42.90 -8.94 14.64
CA PRO A 384 -42.50 -10.19 13.98
C PRO A 384 -41.94 -9.96 12.57
N LEU A 385 -40.83 -10.62 12.25
CA LEU A 385 -40.24 -10.68 10.91
C LEU A 385 -41.03 -11.67 10.03
N THR A 386 -41.59 -11.19 8.91
CA THR A 386 -42.06 -12.04 7.81
C THR A 386 -40.88 -12.59 6.99
N PRO A 387 -40.85 -13.87 6.62
CA PRO A 387 -39.78 -14.43 5.80
C PRO A 387 -39.92 -14.07 4.31
N PRO A 388 -38.80 -13.90 3.57
CA PRO A 388 -38.84 -13.66 2.12
C PRO A 388 -39.14 -14.94 1.32
N PRO A 389 -39.79 -14.84 0.15
CA PRO A 389 -40.10 -15.98 -0.71
C PRO A 389 -38.86 -16.55 -1.43
N ALA A 390 -38.94 -17.84 -1.72
CA ALA A 390 -37.87 -18.70 -2.23
C ALA A 390 -37.35 -18.32 -3.64
N ALA A 391 -36.06 -18.59 -3.85
CA ALA A 391 -35.31 -18.35 -5.07
C ALA A 391 -35.84 -19.18 -6.27
N HIS A 392 -36.01 -18.52 -7.42
CA HIS A 392 -36.11 -19.17 -8.72
C HIS A 392 -34.70 -19.53 -9.22
N GLN A 393 -34.44 -20.83 -9.42
CA GLN A 393 -33.28 -21.33 -10.15
C GLN A 393 -33.58 -21.34 -11.66
N PRO A 394 -32.71 -20.77 -12.53
CA PRO A 394 -32.76 -21.02 -13.96
C PRO A 394 -32.08 -22.34 -14.32
N GLN A 395 -32.82 -23.15 -15.09
CA GLN A 395 -32.45 -24.42 -15.71
C GLN A 395 -31.15 -24.34 -16.54
N VAL A 396 -30.26 -25.32 -16.35
CA VAL A 396 -29.09 -25.56 -17.20
C VAL A 396 -29.53 -26.32 -18.45
N LYS A 397 -29.42 -25.70 -19.62
CA LYS A 397 -29.64 -26.34 -20.92
C LYS A 397 -28.35 -27.05 -21.36
N VAL A 398 -28.38 -28.38 -21.33
CA VAL A 398 -27.34 -29.25 -21.90
C VAL A 398 -27.51 -29.26 -23.41
N THR A 399 -26.48 -28.84 -24.15
CA THR A 399 -26.39 -29.05 -25.60
C THR A 399 -25.30 -30.07 -25.87
N GLU A 400 -25.71 -31.30 -26.18
CA GLU A 400 -24.89 -32.27 -26.91
C GLU A 400 -24.69 -31.77 -28.35
N MET A 401 -23.47 -31.85 -28.88
CA MET A 401 -23.31 -31.92 -30.33
C MET A 401 -22.06 -32.72 -30.73
N SER A 402 -22.38 -33.92 -31.20
CA SER A 402 -21.81 -34.78 -32.24
C SER A 402 -20.32 -34.79 -32.55
N ARG A 403 -19.84 -36.05 -32.61
CA ARG A 403 -18.77 -36.54 -33.47
C ARG A 403 -18.98 -36.10 -34.92
N ASP A 404 -17.90 -35.68 -35.56
CA ASP A 404 -17.35 -36.25 -36.80
C ASP A 404 -15.85 -35.93 -36.89
#